data_AF-A0A060C5A1-F1
#
_entry.id   AF-A0A060C5A1-F1
#
_cell.length_a   1.000
_cell.length_b   1.000
_cell.length_c   1.000
_cell.angle_alpha   90.00
_cell.angle_beta   90.00
_cell.angle_gamma   90.00
#
_symmetry.space_group_name_H-M   'P 1'
#
loop_
_entity.id
_entity.type
_entity.pdbx_description
1 polymer ?
#
loop_
_entity_poly.entity_id
_entity_poly.type
_entity_poly.pdbx_seq_one_letter_code
_entity_poly.pdbx_strand_id
1 'polypeptide(L)'
;RGSGAQEVIRNPIPAGLQSRPVDLPVGNDYYIATSTFEWYPGVQIHHSTDLVNWQLVKRPLDRASQLDMRGNPDSGGIWAPCLSHADGLFWLVYTDVKRIDGSFKDAHNYIVTAPDIEGPWSDPTYVNSSGFDPSLFHDDDGRKYFLNMLWSHVSDGVGGKPK
;
A
#
# COMPACT_ATOMS: atom_id res chain seq x y z
N ARG A 1 -13.61 -20.84 -37.41
CA ARG A 1 -13.64 -19.51 -36.76
C ARG A 1 -14.18 -19.73 -35.36
N GLY A 2 -13.31 -20.00 -34.39
CA GLY A 2 -13.71 -20.22 -33.00
C GLY A 2 -14.01 -18.87 -32.35
N SER A 3 -15.18 -18.76 -31.73
CA SER A 3 -15.56 -17.62 -30.91
C SER A 3 -14.64 -17.56 -29.68
N GLY A 4 -13.60 -16.73 -29.72
CA GLY A 4 -12.89 -16.35 -28.51
C GLY A 4 -13.86 -15.56 -27.64
N ALA A 5 -14.34 -16.15 -26.55
CA ALA A 5 -15.07 -15.40 -25.54
C ALA A 5 -14.11 -14.30 -25.04
N GLN A 6 -14.50 -13.03 -25.13
CA GLN A 6 -13.82 -11.98 -24.38
C GLN A 6 -13.99 -12.31 -22.90
N GLU A 7 -12.88 -12.54 -22.19
CA GLU A 7 -12.92 -12.58 -20.74
C GLU A 7 -13.26 -11.18 -20.24
N VAL A 8 -14.37 -11.07 -19.52
CA VAL A 8 -14.90 -9.80 -19.00
C VAL A 8 -14.51 -9.72 -17.53
N ILE A 9 -14.02 -8.56 -17.10
CA ILE A 9 -13.77 -8.23 -15.69
C ILE A 9 -15.03 -8.50 -14.87
N ARG A 10 -14.91 -9.31 -13.80
CA ARG A 10 -15.98 -9.58 -12.84
C ARG A 10 -15.55 -9.13 -11.45
N ASN A 11 -16.03 -7.96 -11.03
CA ASN A 11 -15.76 -7.42 -9.70
C ASN A 11 -16.42 -8.25 -8.58
N PRO A 12 -15.82 -8.32 -7.37
CA PRO A 12 -14.59 -7.62 -6.95
C PRO A 12 -13.31 -8.33 -7.40
N ILE A 13 -12.35 -7.54 -7.87
CA ILE A 13 -11.01 -8.01 -8.21
C ILE A 13 -9.98 -7.17 -7.43
N PRO A 14 -9.11 -7.80 -6.63
CA PRO A 14 -9.15 -9.20 -6.20
C PRO A 14 -10.33 -9.47 -5.23
N ALA A 15 -10.65 -10.75 -4.98
CA ALA A 15 -11.79 -11.13 -4.14
C ALA A 15 -11.35 -11.33 -2.67
N GLY A 16 -12.03 -10.66 -1.71
CA GLY A 16 -11.77 -10.82 -0.28
C GLY A 16 -11.78 -9.49 0.49
N LEU A 17 -11.33 -9.52 1.75
CA LEU A 17 -11.19 -8.33 2.60
C LEU A 17 -9.95 -7.54 2.16
N GLN A 18 -10.10 -6.71 1.14
CA GLN A 18 -9.02 -5.92 0.54
C GLN A 18 -9.40 -4.45 0.51
N SER A 19 -8.71 -3.64 1.31
CA SER A 19 -8.87 -2.18 1.25
C SER A 19 -7.83 -1.57 0.30
N ARG A 20 -8.36 -0.76 -0.62
CA ARG A 20 -7.66 0.18 -1.53
C ARG A 20 -6.57 -0.46 -2.42
N PRO A 21 -6.93 -0.99 -3.60
CA PRO A 21 -5.94 -1.40 -4.61
C PRO A 21 -5.23 -0.18 -5.23
N VAL A 22 -3.96 -0.35 -5.55
CA VAL A 22 -3.16 0.58 -6.37
C VAL A 22 -2.60 -0.21 -7.55
N ASP A 23 -2.96 0.18 -8.77
CA ASP A 23 -2.55 -0.51 -10.01
C ASP A 23 -1.22 0.05 -10.53
N LEU A 24 -0.32 -0.85 -10.92
CA LEU A 24 0.98 -0.50 -11.49
C LEU A 24 1.32 -1.38 -12.70
N PRO A 25 1.35 -0.82 -13.93
CA PRO A 25 1.85 -1.53 -15.10
C PRO A 25 3.39 -1.50 -15.15
N VAL A 26 4.00 -2.66 -15.35
CA VAL A 26 5.43 -2.84 -15.64
C VAL A 26 5.56 -3.73 -16.88
N GLY A 27 5.71 -3.13 -18.06
CA GLY A 27 5.65 -3.89 -19.31
C GLY A 27 4.24 -4.46 -19.55
N ASN A 28 4.13 -5.79 -19.59
CA ASN A 28 2.86 -6.51 -19.76
C ASN A 28 2.28 -7.02 -18.43
N ASP A 29 2.91 -6.69 -17.31
CA ASP A 29 2.55 -7.16 -15.97
C ASP A 29 1.87 -6.05 -15.18
N TYR A 30 0.81 -6.41 -14.46
CA TYR A 30 0.06 -5.51 -13.57
C TYR A 30 0.14 -6.02 -12.15
N TYR A 31 0.36 -5.10 -11.22
CA TYR A 31 0.42 -5.41 -9.79
C TYR A 31 -0.58 -4.58 -8.99
N ILE A 32 -1.19 -5.21 -7.99
CA ILE A 32 -2.04 -4.57 -6.98
C ILE A 32 -1.46 -4.84 -5.60
N ALA A 33 -1.12 -3.78 -4.87
CA ALA A 33 -0.83 -3.86 -3.44
C ALA A 33 -2.10 -3.57 -2.62
N THR A 34 -2.39 -4.40 -1.61
CA THR A 34 -3.50 -4.18 -0.67
C THR A 34 -3.00 -4.16 0.77
N SER A 35 -3.65 -3.33 1.58
CA SER A 35 -3.39 -3.25 3.03
C SER A 35 -3.68 -4.58 3.73
N THR A 36 -2.98 -4.85 4.82
CA THR A 36 -3.16 -6.07 5.63
C THR A 36 -3.49 -5.80 7.10
N PHE A 37 -3.50 -4.53 7.52
CA PHE A 37 -3.68 -4.13 8.91
C PHE A 37 -2.73 -4.90 9.85
N GLU A 38 -3.26 -5.55 10.89
CA GLU A 38 -2.52 -6.36 11.86
C GLU A 38 -2.02 -7.71 11.32
N TRP A 39 -2.42 -8.13 10.11
CA TRP A 39 -2.02 -9.42 9.56
C TRP A 39 -0.59 -9.41 9.03
N TYR A 40 0.19 -10.41 9.45
CA TYR A 40 1.59 -10.60 9.08
C TYR A 40 1.78 -11.85 8.19
N PRO A 41 2.70 -11.86 7.20
CA PRO A 41 3.52 -10.76 6.69
C PRO A 41 2.71 -9.59 6.10
N GLY A 42 3.25 -8.37 6.17
CA GLY A 42 2.51 -7.16 5.78
C GLY A 42 2.46 -6.92 4.27
N VAL A 43 1.36 -6.29 3.82
CA VAL A 43 0.99 -6.01 2.42
C VAL A 43 0.77 -7.30 1.62
N GLN A 44 -0.29 -7.35 0.80
CA GLN A 44 -0.47 -8.40 -0.20
C GLN A 44 -0.27 -7.80 -1.59
N ILE A 45 0.58 -8.42 -2.41
CA ILE A 45 0.80 -8.04 -3.80
C ILE A 45 0.22 -9.12 -4.70
N HIS A 46 -0.76 -8.74 -5.51
CA HIS A 46 -1.35 -9.58 -6.55
C HIS A 46 -0.79 -9.20 -7.92
N HIS A 47 -0.67 -10.17 -8.81
CA HIS A 47 -0.19 -10.01 -10.18
C HIS A 47 -1.23 -10.46 -11.19
N SER A 48 -1.29 -9.79 -12.33
CA SER A 48 -2.10 -10.13 -13.50
C SER A 48 -1.40 -9.70 -14.78
N THR A 49 -1.72 -10.33 -15.91
CA THR A 49 -1.29 -9.92 -17.26
C THR A 49 -2.45 -9.46 -18.14
N ASP A 50 -3.69 -9.66 -17.67
CA ASP A 50 -4.92 -9.41 -18.44
C ASP A 50 -5.93 -8.53 -17.68
N LEU A 51 -5.60 -8.09 -16.46
CA LEU A 51 -6.46 -7.34 -15.52
C LEU A 51 -7.71 -8.11 -15.05
N VAL A 52 -7.89 -9.36 -15.48
CA VAL A 52 -9.05 -10.21 -15.16
C VAL A 52 -8.64 -11.27 -14.13
N ASN A 53 -7.54 -11.97 -14.36
CA ASN A 53 -7.08 -13.07 -13.55
C ASN A 53 -5.93 -12.59 -12.65
N TRP A 54 -6.12 -12.68 -11.33
CA TRP A 54 -5.17 -12.17 -10.35
C TRP A 54 -4.70 -13.26 -9.41
N GLN A 55 -3.39 -13.31 -9.15
CA GLN A 55 -2.77 -14.26 -8.24
C GLN A 55 -1.95 -13.54 -7.18
N LEU A 56 -2.06 -13.97 -5.92
CA LEU A 56 -1.19 -13.48 -4.84
C LEU A 56 0.24 -13.97 -5.10
N VAL A 57 1.19 -13.05 -5.27
CA VAL A 57 2.59 -13.37 -5.59
C VAL A 57 3.55 -13.08 -4.46
N LYS A 58 3.31 -12.04 -3.64
CA LYS A 58 4.23 -11.67 -2.57
C LYS A 58 3.53 -10.99 -1.39
N ARG A 59 4.11 -11.17 -0.20
CA ARG A 59 3.87 -10.33 0.98
C ARG A 59 5.23 -9.76 1.44
N PRO A 60 5.56 -8.50 1.10
CA PRO A 60 6.93 -7.99 1.11
C PRO A 60 7.49 -7.65 2.49
N LEU A 61 6.63 -7.37 3.47
CA LEU A 61 7.05 -7.00 4.84
C LEU A 61 7.12 -8.27 5.69
N ASP A 62 8.14 -9.09 5.43
CA ASP A 62 8.32 -10.43 6.01
C ASP A 62 9.43 -10.50 7.08
N ARG A 63 10.12 -9.38 7.37
CA ARG A 63 11.10 -9.28 8.47
C ARG A 63 10.65 -8.32 9.57
N ALA A 64 11.04 -8.63 10.81
CA ALA A 64 10.83 -7.75 11.97
C ALA A 64 11.53 -6.39 11.81
N SER A 65 12.64 -6.31 11.06
CA SER A 65 13.29 -5.03 10.74
C SER A 65 12.44 -4.12 9.83
N GLN A 66 11.50 -4.69 9.08
CA GLN A 66 10.58 -3.96 8.21
C GLN A 66 9.27 -3.62 8.94
N LEU A 67 8.78 -4.55 9.76
CA LEU A 67 7.47 -4.42 10.39
C LEU A 67 7.40 -5.11 11.75
N ASP A 68 7.22 -4.33 12.81
CA ASP A 68 6.94 -4.83 14.17
C ASP A 68 5.59 -4.30 14.66
N MET A 69 4.59 -5.17 14.64
CA MET A 69 3.20 -4.86 15.03
C MET A 69 2.80 -5.48 16.37
N ARG A 70 3.76 -5.96 17.18
CA ARG A 70 3.44 -6.49 18.51
C ARG A 70 2.81 -5.38 19.35
N GLY A 71 1.58 -5.61 19.79
CA GLY A 71 0.81 -4.64 20.58
C GLY A 71 0.09 -3.58 19.75
N ASN A 72 0.09 -3.66 18.42
CA ASN A 72 -0.79 -2.82 17.61
C ASN A 72 -2.27 -3.12 17.91
N PRO A 73 -3.16 -2.11 17.80
CA PRO A 73 -4.59 -2.34 17.93
C PRO A 73 -5.13 -3.12 16.73
N ASP A 74 -6.28 -3.78 16.91
CA ASP A 74 -7.06 -4.35 15.80
C ASP A 74 -7.35 -3.25 14.76
N SER A 75 -7.23 -3.57 13.47
CA SER A 75 -7.30 -2.61 12.36
C SER A 75 -6.22 -1.50 12.38
N GLY A 76 -5.20 -1.61 13.24
CA GLY A 76 -3.97 -0.82 13.16
C GLY A 76 -3.01 -1.39 12.10
N GLY A 77 -1.70 -1.18 12.29
CA GLY A 77 -0.69 -1.77 11.41
C GLY A 77 -0.75 -1.23 9.99
N ILE A 78 -0.70 -2.14 9.01
CA ILE A 78 -0.56 -1.80 7.59
C ILE A 78 -1.84 -1.20 7.02
N TRP A 79 -1.89 0.13 6.97
CA TRP A 79 -2.89 0.88 6.21
C TRP A 79 -2.51 0.99 4.73
N ALA A 80 -3.29 1.74 3.94
CA ALA A 80 -3.23 1.75 2.48
C ALA A 80 -1.79 1.90 1.95
N PRO A 81 -1.25 0.88 1.26
CA PRO A 81 0.06 0.98 0.65
C PRO A 81 0.00 1.71 -0.69
N CYS A 82 1.14 2.21 -1.15
CA CYS A 82 1.36 2.64 -2.52
C CYS A 82 2.50 1.82 -3.13
N LEU A 83 2.21 1.11 -4.22
CA LEU A 83 3.22 0.41 -5.01
C LEU A 83 3.44 1.19 -6.31
N SER A 84 4.70 1.46 -6.62
CA SER A 84 5.11 2.15 -7.85
C SER A 84 6.41 1.54 -8.39
N HIS A 85 6.73 1.80 -9.66
CA HIS A 85 7.95 1.30 -10.29
C HIS A 85 8.61 2.43 -11.07
N ALA A 86 9.87 2.69 -10.76
CA ALA A 86 10.68 3.73 -11.38
C ALA A 86 12.16 3.40 -11.15
N ASP A 87 13.03 3.89 -12.03
CA ASP A 87 14.48 3.73 -11.90
C ASP A 87 14.94 2.26 -11.79
N GLY A 88 14.18 1.34 -12.41
CA GLY A 88 14.46 -0.10 -12.39
C GLY A 88 14.17 -0.79 -11.05
N LEU A 89 13.41 -0.15 -10.17
CA LEU A 89 13.04 -0.66 -8.86
C LEU A 89 11.52 -0.59 -8.65
N PHE A 90 10.99 -1.55 -7.91
CA PHE A 90 9.72 -1.42 -7.21
C PHE A 90 9.92 -0.58 -5.95
N TRP A 91 9.00 0.35 -5.73
CA TRP A 91 8.94 1.22 -4.56
C TRP A 91 7.62 0.94 -3.85
N LEU A 92 7.70 0.47 -2.61
CA LEU A 92 6.54 0.27 -1.75
C LEU A 92 6.59 1.28 -0.62
N VAL A 93 5.54 2.09 -0.55
CA VAL A 93 5.27 2.98 0.55
C VAL A 93 4.17 2.36 1.41
N TYR A 94 4.35 2.37 2.73
CA TYR A 94 3.38 1.82 3.66
C TYR A 94 3.34 2.60 4.96
N THR A 95 2.27 2.39 5.73
CA THR A 95 2.05 3.00 7.03
C THR A 95 1.93 1.93 8.09
N ASP A 96 2.55 2.13 9.24
CA ASP A 96 2.26 1.38 10.46
C ASP A 96 1.47 2.28 11.43
N VAL A 97 0.18 2.03 11.55
CA VAL A 97 -0.74 2.79 12.40
C VAL A 97 -0.77 2.18 13.80
N LYS A 98 -0.30 2.97 14.78
CA LYS A 98 -0.21 2.55 16.19
C LYS A 98 -1.45 2.91 17.00
N ARG A 99 -2.25 3.86 16.52
CA ARG A 99 -3.46 4.34 17.21
C ARG A 99 -4.59 4.53 16.21
N ILE A 100 -5.76 3.98 16.50
CA ILE A 100 -6.93 4.08 15.62
C ILE A 100 -8.08 4.92 16.20
N ASP A 101 -8.03 5.31 17.47
CA ASP A 101 -9.13 5.98 18.18
C ASP A 101 -8.71 7.29 18.86
N GLY A 102 -9.70 8.11 19.22
CA GLY A 102 -9.48 9.45 19.80
C GLY A 102 -9.02 10.50 18.79
N SER A 103 -8.45 11.60 19.28
CA SER A 103 -8.14 12.78 18.47
C SER A 103 -6.88 12.66 17.61
N PHE A 104 -6.04 11.66 17.85
CA PHE A 104 -4.79 11.45 17.14
C PHE A 104 -4.84 10.19 16.30
N LYS A 105 -4.05 10.20 15.22
CA LYS A 105 -3.78 9.02 14.39
C LYS A 105 -2.27 8.85 14.25
N ASP A 106 -1.66 8.23 15.24
CA ASP A 106 -0.22 7.95 15.25
C ASP A 106 0.11 6.94 14.14
N ALA A 107 0.65 7.44 13.03
CA ALA A 107 0.84 6.72 11.78
C ALA A 107 2.26 6.98 11.27
N HIS A 108 3.09 5.95 11.21
CA HIS A 108 4.47 6.08 10.74
C HIS A 108 4.57 5.59 9.30
N ASN A 109 5.09 6.43 8.40
CA ASN A 109 5.22 6.11 6.99
C ASN A 109 6.65 5.74 6.63
N TYR A 110 6.78 4.70 5.81
CA TYR A 110 8.06 4.12 5.40
C TYR A 110 8.10 3.83 3.92
N ILE A 111 9.31 3.76 3.37
CA ILE A 111 9.59 3.31 2.00
C ILE A 111 10.52 2.09 2.07
N VAL A 112 10.19 1.06 1.31
CA VAL A 112 11.10 -0.06 0.97
C VAL A 112 11.15 -0.23 -0.55
N THR A 113 12.28 -0.71 -1.06
CA THR A 113 12.48 -0.94 -2.49
C THR A 113 12.95 -2.35 -2.78
N ALA A 114 12.67 -2.83 -3.99
CA ALA A 114 13.18 -4.11 -4.49
C ALA A 114 13.47 -4.05 -5.99
N PRO A 115 14.50 -4.75 -6.49
CA PRO A 115 14.75 -4.87 -7.94
C PRO A 115 13.76 -5.81 -8.65
N ASP A 116 13.10 -6.69 -7.90
CA ASP A 116 12.07 -7.61 -8.37
C ASP A 116 10.92 -7.65 -7.36
N ILE A 117 9.69 -7.91 -7.82
CA ILE A 117 8.51 -7.92 -6.96
C ILE A 117 8.60 -8.97 -5.84
N GLU A 118 9.27 -10.10 -6.09
CA GLU A 118 9.50 -11.16 -5.11
C GLU A 118 10.57 -10.78 -4.08
N GLY A 119 11.39 -9.77 -4.39
CA GLY A 119 12.43 -9.19 -3.55
C GLY A 119 13.84 -9.30 -4.16
N PRO A 120 14.90 -9.15 -3.33
CA PRO A 120 14.84 -8.84 -1.91
C PRO A 120 14.33 -7.41 -1.66
N TRP A 121 13.40 -7.26 -0.72
CA TRP A 121 12.92 -5.97 -0.25
C TRP A 121 13.88 -5.39 0.80
N SER A 122 14.27 -4.12 0.61
CA SER A 122 15.19 -3.40 1.50
C SER A 122 14.67 -3.30 2.94
N ASP A 123 15.54 -2.89 3.86
CA ASP A 123 15.10 -2.36 5.15
C ASP A 123 14.40 -0.99 4.94
N PRO A 124 13.50 -0.59 5.86
CA PRO A 124 12.65 0.56 5.65
C PRO A 124 13.37 1.88 5.90
N THR A 125 13.13 2.85 5.03
CA THR A 125 13.47 4.25 5.26
C THR A 125 12.26 4.95 5.86
N TYR A 126 12.39 5.48 7.09
CA TYR A 126 11.36 6.32 7.70
C TYR A 126 11.23 7.64 6.95
N VAL A 127 10.00 8.07 6.67
CA VAL A 127 9.73 9.33 5.96
C VAL A 127 9.17 10.39 6.91
N ASN A 128 7.97 10.15 7.45
CA ASN A 128 7.28 11.10 8.32
C ASN A 128 6.18 10.41 9.15
N SER A 129 5.44 11.21 9.92
CA SER A 129 4.27 10.76 10.69
C SER A 129 3.18 11.82 10.76
N SER A 130 3.00 12.59 9.69
CA SER A 130 2.02 13.69 9.64
C SER A 130 0.60 13.23 9.35
N GLY A 131 0.43 11.99 8.88
CA GLY A 131 -0.84 11.32 8.62
C GLY A 131 -0.62 10.02 7.86
N PHE A 132 -1.68 9.47 7.28
CA PHE A 132 -1.68 8.16 6.60
C PHE A 132 -1.98 8.30 5.09
N ASP A 133 -2.23 7.17 4.42
CA ASP A 133 -2.38 7.08 2.96
C ASP A 133 -1.19 7.66 2.19
N PRO A 134 0.04 7.20 2.47
CA PRO A 134 1.21 7.71 1.80
C PRO A 134 1.27 7.20 0.36
N SER A 135 1.71 8.07 -0.54
CA SER A 135 1.91 7.78 -1.95
C SER A 135 3.21 8.40 -2.44
N LEU A 136 3.88 7.74 -3.40
CA LEU A 136 5.10 8.22 -4.00
C LEU A 136 4.87 8.50 -5.48
N PHE A 137 4.99 9.77 -5.85
CA PHE A 137 4.91 10.20 -7.24
C PHE A 137 6.33 10.36 -7.81
N HIS A 138 6.55 9.76 -8.97
CA HIS A 138 7.79 9.85 -9.74
C HIS A 138 7.57 10.83 -10.89
N ASP A 139 8.22 11.99 -10.82
CA ASP A 139 8.07 13.04 -11.82
C ASP A 139 9.06 12.84 -12.99
N ASP A 140 8.71 13.34 -14.16
CA ASP A 140 9.46 13.18 -15.40
C ASP A 140 10.82 13.91 -15.36
N ASP A 141 10.98 14.87 -14.45
CA ASP A 141 12.24 15.57 -14.20
C ASP A 141 13.21 14.81 -13.27
N GLY A 142 12.83 13.59 -12.86
CA GLY A 142 13.59 12.71 -11.99
C GLY A 142 13.34 12.91 -10.50
N ARG A 143 12.63 13.98 -10.10
CA ARG A 143 12.26 14.23 -8.71
C ARG A 143 11.20 13.23 -8.25
N LYS A 144 11.17 13.03 -6.93
CA LYS A 144 10.27 12.11 -6.24
C LYS A 144 9.49 12.92 -5.20
N TYR A 145 8.17 12.84 -5.24
CA TYR A 145 7.30 13.57 -4.34
C TYR A 145 6.53 12.60 -3.46
N PHE A 146 6.67 12.79 -2.14
CA PHE A 146 5.92 12.03 -1.16
C PHE A 146 4.65 12.80 -0.81
N LEU A 147 3.50 12.15 -0.94
CA LEU A 147 2.19 12.69 -0.63
C LEU A 147 1.56 11.87 0.49
N ASN A 148 0.86 12.52 1.40
CA ASN A 148 0.00 11.87 2.39
C ASN A 148 -1.09 12.84 2.85
N MET A 149 -2.18 12.34 3.43
CA MET A 149 -3.14 13.22 4.07
C MET A 149 -2.52 13.82 5.34
N LEU A 150 -2.82 15.08 5.65
CA LEU A 150 -2.40 15.69 6.91
C LEU A 150 -3.47 15.41 7.98
N TRP A 151 -3.10 14.72 9.05
CA TRP A 151 -3.98 14.54 10.19
C TRP A 151 -3.94 15.77 11.10
N SER A 152 -5.09 16.40 11.29
CA SER A 152 -5.26 17.46 12.29
C SER A 152 -6.14 16.97 13.44
N HIS A 153 -5.60 17.03 14.66
CA HIS A 153 -6.37 16.80 15.89
C HIS A 153 -7.30 17.97 16.23
N VAL A 154 -7.07 19.14 15.62
CA VAL A 154 -7.93 20.30 15.73
C VAL A 154 -9.02 20.20 14.67
N SER A 155 -10.26 20.04 15.10
CA SER A 155 -11.42 20.21 14.23
C SER A 155 -11.85 21.68 14.28
N ASP A 156 -11.86 22.38 13.15
CA ASP A 156 -12.55 23.68 13.01
C ASP A 156 -14.10 23.54 13.12
N GLY A 157 -14.58 22.33 13.42
CA GLY A 157 -15.97 22.04 13.71
C GLY A 157 -16.37 22.51 15.10
N VAL A 158 -17.31 23.45 15.17
CA VAL A 158 -18.07 23.71 16.39
C VAL A 158 -18.92 22.47 16.68
N GLY A 159 -18.64 21.77 17.78
CA GLY A 159 -19.47 20.64 18.25
C GLY A 159 -18.93 19.23 18.03
N GLY A 160 -17.60 19.03 17.98
CA GLY A 160 -17.00 17.71 18.22
C GLY A 160 -17.26 16.65 17.14
N LYS A 161 -17.57 17.06 15.90
CA LYS A 161 -17.57 16.16 14.75
C LYS A 161 -16.37 16.45 13.85
N PRO A 162 -15.45 15.48 13.67
CA PRO A 162 -14.51 15.53 12.55
C PRO A 162 -15.30 15.50 11.23
N LYS A 163 -14.81 16.20 10.20
CA LYS A 163 -15.24 15.94 8.82
C LYS A 163 -14.65 14.63 8.34
#